data_AF-A0A7J7K5S5-F1
#
_entry.id   AF-A0A7J7K5S5-F1
#
_cell.length_a   1.000
_cell.length_b   1.000
_cell.length_c   1.000
_cell.angle_alpha   90.00
_cell.angle_beta   90.00
_cell.angle_gamma   90.00
#
_symmetry.space_group_name_H-M   'P 1'
#
loop_
_entity.id
_entity.type
_entity.pdbx_description
1 polymer ?
#
loop_
_entity_poly.entity_id
_entity_poly.type
_entity_poly.pdbx_seq_one_letter_code
_entity_poly.pdbx_strand_id
1 'polypeptide(L)'
;MYYLAENIELRRQEFADRLSLQTGRTADSCLNEVSLSIQRLFYWAAYADKYGGTVQETTLYGATVKIHEPVGVIGILCPDEYPLLGFVSLLAPAIVRANCVVIVPSEIHPLSALDLYQVFETSDIPGGVVNILTGSKDHLAKYLVEHQDIQSVWYFGSEAGSKYVEYVSAENVKRTWVNYGLSRKWEDPEQGEGEEFLYQVTQVKNIWIPMGDIFAN
;
A
#
# COMPACT_ATOMS: atom_id res chain seq x y z
N MET A 1 -12.55 3.12 4.13
CA MET A 1 -11.48 4.15 3.99
C MET A 1 -11.87 5.49 4.59
N TYR A 2 -13.00 6.11 4.23
CA TYR A 2 -13.44 7.35 4.91
C TYR A 2 -13.62 7.17 6.43
N TYR A 3 -14.33 6.12 6.88
CA TYR A 3 -14.43 5.80 8.31
C TYR A 3 -13.08 5.55 8.99
N LEU A 4 -12.09 5.06 8.25
CA LEU A 4 -10.74 4.86 8.78
C LEU A 4 -10.07 6.21 9.05
N ALA A 5 -10.15 7.15 8.11
CA ALA A 5 -9.64 8.50 8.28
C ALA A 5 -10.33 9.24 9.45
N GLU A 6 -11.65 9.15 9.52
CA GLU A 6 -12.47 9.79 10.58
C GLU A 6 -12.16 9.22 11.97
N ASN A 7 -12.01 7.90 12.10
CA ASN A 7 -11.68 7.29 13.38
C ASN A 7 -10.27 7.64 13.89
N ILE A 8 -9.30 7.82 12.98
CA ILE A 8 -7.96 8.31 13.36
C ILE A 8 -8.03 9.79 13.74
N GLU A 9 -8.82 10.59 13.02
CA GLU A 9 -9.03 12.01 13.33
C GLU A 9 -9.57 12.22 14.75
N LEU A 10 -10.53 11.41 15.17
CA LEU A 10 -11.06 11.44 16.54
C LEU A 10 -10.01 11.14 17.61
N ARG A 11 -8.95 10.38 17.26
CA ARG A 11 -7.86 9.97 18.14
C ARG A 11 -6.54 10.67 17.81
N ARG A 12 -6.57 11.76 17.03
CA ARG A 12 -5.36 12.42 16.49
C ARG A 12 -4.31 12.71 17.57
N GLN A 13 -4.74 13.27 18.71
CA GLN A 13 -3.83 13.63 19.79
C GLN A 13 -3.16 12.41 20.42
N GLU A 14 -3.91 11.31 20.61
CA GLU A 14 -3.41 10.06 21.17
C GLU A 14 -2.30 9.46 20.28
N PHE A 15 -2.51 9.44 18.96
CA PHE A 15 -1.49 8.99 18.01
C PHE A 15 -0.25 9.88 18.02
N ALA A 16 -0.43 11.20 18.10
CA ALA A 16 0.68 12.15 18.15
C ALA A 16 1.51 11.98 19.43
N ASP A 17 0.85 11.79 20.58
CA ASP A 17 1.51 11.55 21.87
C ASP A 17 2.27 10.22 21.85
N ARG A 18 1.68 9.16 21.27
CA ARG A 18 2.35 7.86 21.08
C ARG A 18 3.61 7.98 20.24
N LEU A 19 3.51 8.65 19.09
CA LEU A 19 4.64 8.88 18.19
C LEU A 19 5.75 9.64 18.92
N SER A 20 5.40 10.72 19.62
CA SER A 20 6.35 11.52 20.40
C SER A 20 7.10 10.67 21.43
N LEU A 21 6.38 9.80 22.16
CA LEU A 21 6.98 8.89 23.14
C LEU A 21 7.92 7.85 22.51
N GLN A 22 7.63 7.36 21.31
CA GLN A 22 8.44 6.34 20.66
C GLN A 22 9.67 6.91 19.94
N THR A 23 9.50 8.03 19.21
CA THR A 23 10.54 8.58 18.35
C THR A 23 11.35 9.69 19.03
N GLY A 24 10.86 10.24 20.15
CA GLY A 24 11.47 11.40 20.82
C GLY A 24 11.43 12.69 20.00
N ARG A 25 10.55 12.76 18.99
CA ARG A 25 10.39 13.95 18.13
C ARG A 25 9.51 14.99 18.82
N THR A 26 9.54 16.23 18.33
CA THR A 26 8.68 17.30 18.88
C THR A 26 7.21 16.99 18.63
N ALA A 27 6.35 17.38 19.59
CA ALA A 27 4.90 17.16 19.50
C ALA A 27 4.30 17.72 18.20
N ASP A 28 4.74 18.91 17.76
CA ASP A 28 4.29 19.52 16.51
C ASP A 28 4.65 18.67 15.27
N SER A 29 5.84 18.07 15.26
CA SER A 29 6.29 17.21 14.15
C SER A 29 5.49 15.90 14.11
N CYS A 30 5.21 15.30 15.27
CA CYS A 30 4.37 14.11 15.38
C CYS A 30 2.92 14.41 14.98
N LEU A 31 2.38 15.55 15.40
CA LEU A 31 1.03 15.97 15.03
C LEU A 31 0.90 16.24 13.52
N ASN A 32 1.96 16.78 12.91
CA ASN A 32 2.03 16.92 11.45
C ASN A 32 2.03 15.56 10.75
N GLU A 33 2.80 14.58 11.24
CA GLU A 33 2.81 13.21 10.69
C GLU A 33 1.43 12.55 10.74
N VAL A 34 0.71 12.68 11.85
CA VAL A 34 -0.66 12.16 12.00
C VAL A 34 -1.60 12.87 11.02
N SER A 35 -1.52 14.21 10.94
CA SER A 35 -2.37 15.00 10.05
C SER A 35 -2.17 14.64 8.57
N LEU A 36 -0.91 14.45 8.15
CA LEU A 36 -0.58 13.97 6.80
C LEU A 36 -1.09 12.54 6.56
N SER A 37 -1.03 11.67 7.56
CA SER A 37 -1.55 10.30 7.47
C SER A 37 -3.06 10.29 7.23
N ILE A 38 -3.78 11.18 7.91
CA ILE A 38 -5.23 11.34 7.76
C ILE A 38 -5.57 11.92 6.37
N GLN A 39 -4.82 12.94 5.94
CA GLN A 39 -4.96 13.51 4.60
C GLN A 39 -4.75 12.43 3.52
N ARG A 40 -3.73 11.58 3.68
CA ARG A 40 -3.43 10.45 2.79
C ARG A 40 -4.59 9.47 2.69
N LEU A 41 -5.22 9.14 3.81
CA LEU A 41 -6.40 8.26 3.83
C LEU A 41 -7.58 8.89 3.08
N PHE A 42 -7.83 10.19 3.29
CA PHE A 42 -8.87 10.91 2.54
C PHE A 42 -8.58 10.97 1.05
N TYR A 43 -7.32 11.23 0.66
CA TYR A 43 -6.89 11.21 -0.74
C TYR A 43 -7.20 9.87 -1.41
N TRP A 44 -6.74 8.77 -0.81
CA TRP A 44 -6.96 7.44 -1.37
C TRP A 44 -8.43 7.00 -1.29
N ALA A 45 -9.16 7.39 -0.24
CA ALA A 45 -10.60 7.17 -0.17
C ALA A 45 -11.33 7.86 -1.32
N ALA A 46 -10.94 9.11 -1.63
CA ALA A 46 -11.50 9.86 -2.75
C ALA A 46 -11.12 9.24 -4.10
N TYR A 47 -9.96 8.59 -4.22
CA TYR A 47 -9.51 8.01 -5.49
C TYR A 47 -10.04 6.59 -5.76
N ALA A 48 -10.74 5.97 -4.79
CA ALA A 48 -11.10 4.56 -4.85
C ALA A 48 -11.91 4.14 -6.08
N ASP A 49 -12.84 4.97 -6.50
CA ASP A 49 -13.72 4.76 -7.66
C ASP A 49 -13.24 5.49 -8.94
N LYS A 50 -12.08 6.17 -8.89
CA LYS A 50 -11.63 7.08 -9.97
C LYS A 50 -10.55 6.49 -10.86
N TYR A 51 -9.99 5.33 -10.49
CA TYR A 51 -9.00 4.63 -11.30
C TYR A 51 -9.64 3.53 -12.15
N GLY A 52 -10.21 3.93 -13.29
CA GLY A 52 -10.92 3.07 -14.24
C GLY A 52 -10.05 2.53 -15.37
N GLY A 53 -10.67 1.72 -16.24
CA GLY A 53 -10.05 1.19 -17.46
C GLY A 53 -10.11 2.15 -18.66
N THR A 54 -9.44 1.78 -19.75
CA THR A 54 -9.47 2.52 -21.03
C THR A 54 -9.88 1.60 -22.17
N VAL A 55 -10.72 2.09 -23.09
CA VAL A 55 -11.03 1.38 -24.34
C VAL A 55 -10.04 1.80 -25.42
N GLN A 56 -9.49 0.82 -26.14
CA GLN A 56 -8.54 1.03 -27.22
C GLN A 56 -9.10 0.46 -28.53
N GLU A 57 -9.03 1.25 -29.59
CA GLU A 57 -9.29 0.79 -30.95
C GLU A 57 -8.19 -0.17 -31.40
N THR A 58 -8.58 -1.17 -32.19
CA THR A 58 -7.66 -2.19 -32.72
C THR A 58 -7.81 -2.25 -34.24
N THR A 59 -6.74 -2.61 -34.95
CA THR A 59 -6.78 -2.87 -36.40
C THR A 59 -7.52 -4.17 -36.75
N LEU A 60 -7.70 -5.05 -35.77
CA LEU A 60 -8.49 -6.28 -35.86
C LEU A 60 -9.95 -6.00 -35.46
N TYR A 61 -10.88 -6.86 -35.92
CA TYR A 61 -12.29 -6.76 -35.59
C TYR A 61 -12.52 -6.70 -34.08
N GLY A 62 -13.24 -5.67 -33.63
CA GLY A 62 -13.60 -5.46 -32.24
C GLY A 62 -12.85 -4.31 -31.57
N ALA A 63 -12.81 -4.36 -30.24
CA ALA A 63 -12.12 -3.39 -29.39
C ALA A 63 -11.42 -4.10 -28.23
N THR A 64 -10.39 -3.46 -27.69
CA THR A 64 -9.68 -3.95 -26.52
C THR A 64 -10.01 -3.06 -25.33
N VAL A 65 -10.57 -3.65 -24.28
CA VAL A 65 -10.84 -2.97 -23.02
C VAL A 65 -9.72 -3.29 -22.04
N LYS A 66 -8.92 -2.27 -21.71
CA LYS A 66 -7.89 -2.35 -20.68
C LYS A 66 -8.54 -2.09 -19.33
N ILE A 67 -8.56 -3.07 -18.44
CA ILE A 67 -9.05 -2.92 -17.07
C ILE A 67 -7.91 -3.07 -16.06
N HIS A 68 -8.08 -2.47 -14.88
CA HIS A 68 -7.15 -2.56 -13.75
C HIS A 68 -7.73 -3.48 -12.69
N GLU A 69 -7.16 -4.67 -12.53
CA GLU A 69 -7.50 -5.64 -11.48
C GLU A 69 -6.55 -5.50 -10.28
N PRO A 70 -6.96 -5.89 -9.05
CA PRO A 70 -6.04 -6.02 -7.92
C PRO A 70 -4.88 -6.95 -8.27
N VAL A 71 -3.74 -6.73 -7.63
CA VAL A 71 -2.61 -7.68 -7.66
C VAL A 71 -2.93 -8.95 -6.87
N GLY A 72 -3.67 -8.82 -5.76
CA GLY A 72 -4.05 -9.94 -4.90
C GLY A 72 -3.61 -9.71 -3.46
N VAL A 73 -2.68 -10.52 -2.97
CA VAL A 73 -2.05 -10.41 -1.65
C VAL A 73 -0.70 -9.70 -1.77
N ILE A 74 -0.51 -8.64 -0.98
CA ILE A 74 0.71 -7.84 -0.95
C ILE A 74 1.37 -7.96 0.43
N GLY A 75 2.63 -8.40 0.47
CA GLY A 75 3.48 -8.32 1.65
C GLY A 75 4.18 -6.97 1.69
N ILE A 76 4.05 -6.21 2.77
CA ILE A 76 4.62 -4.87 2.89
C ILE A 76 5.53 -4.83 4.10
N LEU A 77 6.79 -4.43 3.92
CA LEU A 77 7.73 -4.16 4.99
C LEU A 77 8.02 -2.66 5.01
N CYS A 78 7.50 -1.98 6.02
CA CYS A 78 7.50 -0.53 6.11
C CYS A 78 8.88 0.05 6.44
N PRO A 79 9.12 1.31 6.07
CA PRO A 79 10.27 2.08 6.55
C PRO A 79 10.24 2.24 8.08
N ASP A 80 11.40 2.60 8.64
CA ASP A 80 11.49 3.00 10.05
C ASP A 80 11.31 4.51 10.22
N GLU A 81 11.58 5.30 9.17
CA GLU A 81 11.23 6.71 9.12
C GLU A 81 9.70 6.91 9.02
N TYR A 82 9.18 7.91 9.74
CA TYR A 82 7.76 8.26 9.75
C TYR A 82 6.83 7.03 9.93
N PRO A 83 6.92 6.35 11.08
CA PRO A 83 6.37 5.00 11.25
C PRO A 83 4.86 4.92 11.03
N LEU A 84 4.08 5.98 11.30
CA LEU A 84 2.66 6.01 11.00
C LEU A 84 2.39 6.40 9.55
N LEU A 85 3.01 7.47 9.07
CA LEU A 85 2.75 7.99 7.73
C LEU A 85 3.25 7.05 6.62
N GLY A 86 4.42 6.44 6.77
CA GLY A 86 4.93 5.44 5.83
C GLY A 86 4.03 4.21 5.80
N PHE A 87 3.59 3.73 6.96
CA PHE A 87 2.63 2.62 7.07
C PHE A 87 1.32 2.93 6.35
N VAL A 88 0.70 4.08 6.64
CA VAL A 88 -0.57 4.49 6.05
C VAL A 88 -0.45 4.75 4.55
N SER A 89 0.65 5.38 4.10
CA SER A 89 0.89 5.69 2.69
C SER A 89 1.03 4.44 1.82
N LEU A 90 1.56 3.35 2.38
CA LEU A 90 1.66 2.05 1.70
C LEU A 90 0.37 1.24 1.80
N LEU A 91 -0.28 1.25 2.96
CA LEU A 91 -1.49 0.47 3.22
C LEU A 91 -2.69 0.99 2.42
N ALA A 92 -2.91 2.31 2.43
CA ALA A 92 -4.10 2.94 1.87
C ALA A 92 -4.34 2.61 0.39
N PRO A 93 -3.37 2.76 -0.54
CA PRO A 93 -3.59 2.43 -1.95
C PRO A 93 -3.84 0.94 -2.17
N ALA A 94 -3.19 0.06 -1.39
CA ALA A 94 -3.35 -1.37 -1.52
C ALA A 94 -4.79 -1.81 -1.21
N ILE A 95 -5.34 -1.36 -0.07
CA ILE A 95 -6.71 -1.67 0.34
C ILE A 95 -7.72 -1.04 -0.62
N VAL A 96 -7.49 0.21 -1.03
CA VAL A 96 -8.39 0.92 -1.94
C VAL A 96 -8.59 0.18 -3.26
N ARG A 97 -7.55 -0.51 -3.74
CA ARG A 97 -7.64 -1.36 -4.93
C ARG A 97 -7.96 -2.82 -4.62
N ALA A 98 -8.58 -3.09 -3.47
CA ALA A 98 -9.09 -4.40 -3.04
C ALA A 98 -8.01 -5.49 -2.93
N ASN A 99 -6.78 -5.10 -2.59
CA ASN A 99 -5.73 -6.07 -2.23
C ASN A 99 -5.84 -6.45 -0.76
N CYS A 100 -5.50 -7.69 -0.45
CA CYS A 100 -5.24 -8.11 0.93
C CYS A 100 -3.78 -7.81 1.27
N VAL A 101 -3.53 -7.38 2.50
CA VAL A 101 -2.21 -6.89 2.91
C VAL A 101 -1.73 -7.63 4.15
N VAL A 102 -0.48 -8.09 4.09
CA VAL A 102 0.30 -8.51 5.26
C VAL A 102 1.40 -7.47 5.46
N ILE A 103 1.26 -6.63 6.47
CA ILE A 103 2.12 -5.47 6.69
C ILE A 103 2.95 -5.60 7.95
N VAL A 104 4.25 -5.38 7.82
CA VAL A 104 5.23 -5.31 8.90
C VAL A 104 5.55 -3.84 9.12
N PRO A 105 5.12 -3.22 10.24
CA PRO A 105 5.40 -1.82 10.52
C PRO A 105 6.87 -1.62 10.88
N SER A 106 7.25 -0.39 11.26
CA SER A 106 8.60 -0.11 11.74
C SER A 106 8.99 -1.06 12.88
N GLU A 107 10.21 -1.61 12.80
CA GLU A 107 10.74 -2.54 13.80
C GLU A 107 11.06 -1.82 15.11
N ILE A 108 11.55 -0.59 15.00
CA ILE A 108 11.94 0.24 16.15
C ILE A 108 10.75 1.01 16.76
N HIS A 109 9.74 1.36 15.95
CA HIS A 109 8.60 2.16 16.38
C HIS A 109 7.24 1.54 16.00
N PRO A 110 6.89 0.32 16.46
CA PRO A 110 5.71 -0.40 16.01
C PRO A 110 4.38 0.04 16.66
N LEU A 111 4.41 0.62 17.87
CA LEU A 111 3.19 0.86 18.67
C LEU A 111 2.16 1.75 17.97
N SER A 112 2.56 2.80 17.26
CA SER A 112 1.62 3.62 16.48
C SER A 112 0.88 2.82 15.41
N ALA A 113 1.51 1.82 14.79
CA ALA A 113 0.83 0.94 13.85
C ALA A 113 -0.08 -0.08 14.56
N LEU A 114 0.31 -0.55 15.75
CA LEU A 114 -0.50 -1.47 16.55
C LEU A 114 -1.76 -0.80 17.11
N ASP A 115 -1.69 0.48 17.47
CA ASP A 115 -2.85 1.25 17.93
C ASP A 115 -3.92 1.38 16.82
N LEU A 116 -3.56 1.24 15.54
CA LEU A 116 -4.50 1.17 14.43
C LEU A 116 -5.39 -0.08 14.44
N TYR A 117 -5.04 -1.15 15.18
CA TYR A 117 -5.89 -2.34 15.27
C TYR A 117 -7.32 -1.99 15.71
N GLN A 118 -7.45 -1.18 16.76
CA GLN A 118 -8.76 -0.74 17.26
C GLN A 118 -9.49 0.14 16.24
N VAL A 119 -8.74 0.93 15.48
CA VAL A 119 -9.29 1.79 14.44
C VAL A 119 -9.82 0.93 13.28
N PHE A 120 -9.08 -0.08 12.84
CA PHE A 120 -9.52 -1.02 11.80
C PHE A 120 -10.79 -1.78 12.19
N GLU A 121 -10.87 -2.23 13.44
CA GLU A 121 -12.05 -2.88 13.99
C GLU A 121 -13.26 -1.93 14.01
N THR A 122 -13.06 -0.69 14.47
CA THR A 122 -14.13 0.33 14.54
C THR A 122 -14.53 0.85 13.15
N SER A 123 -13.70 0.67 12.13
CA SER A 123 -13.95 1.11 10.75
C SER A 123 -14.54 0.02 9.84
N ASP A 124 -14.96 -1.11 10.42
CA ASP A 124 -15.56 -2.25 9.72
C ASP A 124 -14.70 -2.78 8.56
N ILE A 125 -13.37 -2.82 8.73
CA ILE A 125 -12.50 -3.45 7.74
C ILE A 125 -12.76 -4.97 7.76
N PRO A 126 -13.08 -5.60 6.61
CA PRO A 126 -13.35 -7.03 6.57
C PRO A 126 -12.14 -7.84 7.07
N GLY A 127 -12.42 -8.90 7.82
CA GLY A 127 -11.38 -9.79 8.35
C GLY A 127 -10.48 -10.34 7.23
N GLY A 128 -9.17 -10.28 7.45
CA GLY A 128 -8.16 -10.75 6.51
C GLY A 128 -7.69 -9.73 5.46
N VAL A 129 -8.36 -8.58 5.32
CA VAL A 129 -7.91 -7.52 4.38
C VAL A 129 -6.61 -6.87 4.85
N VAL A 130 -6.48 -6.63 6.16
CA VAL A 130 -5.28 -6.06 6.77
C VAL A 130 -4.80 -6.99 7.88
N ASN A 131 -3.56 -7.44 7.78
CA ASN A 131 -2.92 -8.31 8.76
C ASN A 131 -1.60 -7.66 9.16
N ILE A 132 -1.42 -7.36 10.44
CA ILE A 132 -0.21 -6.71 10.96
C ILE A 132 0.67 -7.76 11.63
N LEU A 133 1.96 -7.81 11.26
CA LEU A 133 2.98 -8.63 11.91
C LEU A 133 4.07 -7.73 12.46
N THR A 134 4.49 -7.91 13.71
CA THR A 134 5.61 -7.16 14.31
C THR A 134 6.80 -8.08 14.58
N GLY A 135 8.00 -7.54 14.45
CA GLY A 135 9.24 -8.28 14.66
C GLY A 135 10.35 -7.82 13.72
N SER A 136 11.39 -8.66 13.61
CA SER A 136 12.53 -8.34 12.76
C SER A 136 12.16 -8.32 11.29
N LYS A 137 12.37 -7.18 10.64
CA LYS A 137 11.99 -6.93 9.24
C LYS A 137 12.65 -7.91 8.30
N ASP A 138 13.97 -8.08 8.41
CA ASP A 138 14.75 -8.96 7.54
C ASP A 138 14.41 -10.44 7.77
N HIS A 139 14.10 -10.82 9.01
CA HIS A 139 13.66 -12.17 9.31
C HIS A 139 12.29 -12.48 8.68
N LEU A 140 11.33 -11.56 8.81
CA LEU A 140 9.99 -11.71 8.23
C LEU A 140 10.00 -11.60 6.71
N ALA A 141 10.86 -10.76 6.13
CA ALA A 141 11.01 -10.58 4.69
C ALA A 141 11.28 -11.92 3.99
N LYS A 142 12.13 -12.76 4.59
CA LYS A 142 12.43 -14.10 4.06
C LYS A 142 11.16 -14.91 3.80
N TYR A 143 10.29 -15.04 4.80
CA TYR A 143 9.09 -15.84 4.67
C TYR A 143 8.06 -15.20 3.73
N LEU A 144 7.92 -13.87 3.75
CA LEU A 144 6.99 -13.18 2.87
C LEU A 144 7.38 -13.32 1.39
N VAL A 145 8.68 -13.30 1.07
CA VAL A 145 9.16 -13.44 -0.31
C VAL A 145 9.11 -14.90 -0.79
N GLU A 146 9.40 -15.87 0.07
CA GLU A 146 9.33 -17.29 -0.29
C GLU A 146 7.88 -17.79 -0.48
N HIS A 147 6.90 -17.12 0.14
CA HIS A 147 5.50 -17.53 0.11
C HIS A 147 4.89 -17.48 -1.29
N GLN A 148 4.32 -18.61 -1.74
CA GLN A 148 3.77 -18.74 -3.10
C GLN A 148 2.44 -17.99 -3.29
N ASP A 149 1.61 -17.90 -2.24
CA ASP A 149 0.32 -17.18 -2.31
C ASP A 149 0.42 -15.65 -2.16
N ILE A 150 1.63 -15.09 -2.03
CA ILE A 150 1.84 -13.63 -2.01
C ILE A 150 2.21 -13.17 -3.42
N GLN A 151 1.42 -12.30 -4.03
CA GLN A 151 1.64 -11.88 -5.43
C GLN A 151 2.62 -10.72 -5.59
N SER A 152 2.86 -9.94 -4.52
CA SER A 152 3.80 -8.83 -4.53
C SER A 152 4.42 -8.60 -3.16
N VAL A 153 5.72 -8.25 -3.12
CA VAL A 153 6.42 -7.86 -1.90
C VAL A 153 7.03 -6.48 -2.05
N TRP A 154 6.70 -5.60 -1.10
CA TRP A 154 7.27 -4.27 -0.99
C TRP A 154 8.21 -4.23 0.20
N TYR A 155 9.46 -3.81 -0.02
CA TYR A 155 10.47 -3.76 1.02
C TYR A 155 11.11 -2.37 1.08
N PHE A 156 10.84 -1.67 2.18
CA PHE A 156 11.42 -0.37 2.50
C PHE A 156 12.38 -0.54 3.68
N GLY A 157 13.66 -0.70 3.37
CA GLY A 157 14.66 -1.04 4.36
C GLY A 157 16.06 -0.92 3.79
N SER A 158 16.95 -1.83 4.15
CA SER A 158 18.36 -1.77 3.75
C SER A 158 18.59 -2.13 2.27
N GLU A 159 19.74 -1.70 1.72
CA GLU A 159 20.17 -2.11 0.37
C GLU A 159 20.34 -3.64 0.27
N ALA A 160 20.93 -4.25 1.30
CA ALA A 160 21.15 -5.69 1.35
C ALA A 160 19.83 -6.47 1.38
N GLY A 161 18.86 -6.02 2.19
CA GLY A 161 17.53 -6.62 2.24
C GLY A 161 16.76 -6.46 0.93
N SER A 162 16.89 -5.29 0.27
CA SER A 162 16.29 -5.04 -1.05
C SER A 162 16.82 -6.02 -2.10
N LYS A 163 18.16 -6.18 -2.17
CA LYS A 163 18.82 -7.15 -3.07
C LYS A 163 18.38 -8.59 -2.78
N TYR A 164 18.25 -8.94 -1.50
CA TYR A 164 17.78 -10.26 -1.09
C TYR A 164 16.35 -10.53 -1.55
N VAL A 165 15.44 -9.58 -1.33
CA VAL A 165 14.02 -9.69 -1.70
C VAL A 165 13.88 -9.95 -3.21
N GLU A 166 14.60 -9.19 -4.04
CA GLU A 166 14.56 -9.37 -5.50
C GLU A 166 15.23 -10.67 -5.97
N TYR A 167 16.30 -11.09 -5.31
CA TYR A 167 16.97 -12.34 -5.64
C TYR A 167 16.07 -13.55 -5.36
N VAL A 168 15.42 -13.59 -4.20
CA VAL A 168 14.55 -14.70 -3.81
C VAL A 168 13.21 -14.67 -4.56
N SER A 169 12.67 -13.48 -4.85
CA SER A 169 11.44 -13.37 -5.64
C SER A 169 11.57 -13.92 -7.06
N ALA A 170 12.78 -14.06 -7.59
CA ALA A 170 13.03 -14.68 -8.89
C ALA A 170 12.55 -16.15 -8.96
N GLU A 171 12.45 -16.86 -7.83
CA GLU A 171 11.98 -18.24 -7.79
C GLU A 171 10.49 -18.36 -8.17
N ASN A 172 9.67 -17.42 -7.71
CA ASN A 172 8.22 -17.41 -7.96
C ASN A 172 7.75 -16.24 -8.85
N VAL A 173 8.71 -15.45 -9.35
CA VAL A 173 8.52 -14.31 -10.26
C VAL A 173 7.48 -13.31 -9.74
N LYS A 174 7.34 -13.19 -8.42
CA LYS A 174 6.41 -12.22 -7.83
C LYS A 174 6.94 -10.81 -8.02
N ARG A 175 6.02 -9.85 -8.06
CA ARG A 175 6.38 -8.45 -8.21
C ARG A 175 7.11 -7.96 -6.95
N THR A 176 8.13 -7.14 -7.15
CA THR A 176 8.88 -6.51 -6.06
C THR A 176 8.87 -4.99 -6.21
N TRP A 177 8.84 -4.30 -5.08
CA TRP A 177 9.06 -2.86 -5.02
C TRP A 177 9.98 -2.55 -3.84
N VAL A 178 11.19 -2.10 -4.13
CA VAL A 178 12.24 -1.91 -3.12
C VAL A 178 12.91 -0.54 -3.26
N ASN A 179 13.42 -0.01 -2.16
CA ASN A 179 14.05 1.32 -2.11
C ASN A 179 15.59 1.27 -2.07
N TYR A 180 16.21 0.09 -1.97
CA TYR A 180 17.67 -0.08 -1.89
C TYR A 180 18.35 0.77 -0.79
N GLY A 181 17.70 0.99 0.36
CA GLY A 181 18.28 1.84 1.41
C GLY A 181 18.10 3.33 1.22
N LEU A 182 17.45 3.77 0.13
CA LEU A 182 17.18 5.18 -0.12
C LEU A 182 15.94 5.63 0.67
N SER A 183 16.10 6.71 1.44
CA SER A 183 14.99 7.32 2.17
C SER A 183 14.02 7.99 1.20
N ARG A 184 12.73 7.78 1.41
CA ARG A 184 11.65 8.41 0.64
C ARG A 184 11.09 9.60 1.41
N LYS A 185 10.76 10.70 0.72
CA LYS A 185 10.13 11.87 1.37
C LYS A 185 8.63 11.62 1.52
N TRP A 186 8.24 10.93 2.58
CA TRP A 186 6.83 10.56 2.82
C TRP A 186 5.89 11.75 3.00
N GLU A 187 6.41 12.91 3.39
CA GLU A 187 5.64 14.16 3.51
C GLU A 187 5.31 14.80 2.16
N ASP A 188 6.12 14.52 1.13
CA ASP A 188 5.92 15.06 -0.22
C ASP A 188 4.79 14.28 -0.92
N PRO A 189 3.71 14.91 -1.39
CA PRO A 189 2.66 14.23 -2.12
C PRO A 189 3.16 13.47 -3.36
N GLU A 190 4.13 14.01 -4.09
CA GLU A 190 4.64 13.35 -5.32
C GLU A 190 5.31 12.01 -5.01
N GLN A 191 5.91 11.88 -3.83
CA GLN A 191 6.54 10.65 -3.39
C GLN A 191 5.61 9.84 -2.49
N GLY A 192 4.72 10.41 -1.71
CA GLY A 192 3.92 9.63 -0.75
C GLY A 192 2.56 9.16 -1.26
N GLU A 193 2.09 9.67 -2.41
CA GLU A 193 0.88 9.21 -3.10
C GLU A 193 1.05 9.28 -4.62
N GLY A 194 -0.01 8.99 -5.37
CA GLY A 194 -0.05 9.18 -6.82
C GLY A 194 0.09 7.89 -7.64
N GLU A 195 0.43 8.06 -8.91
CA GLU A 195 0.31 6.99 -9.92
C GLU A 195 1.26 5.81 -9.70
N GLU A 196 2.43 6.02 -9.10
CA GLU A 196 3.37 4.92 -8.80
C GLU A 196 2.71 3.87 -7.91
N PHE A 197 2.00 4.28 -6.86
CA PHE A 197 1.30 3.36 -5.97
C PHE A 197 0.22 2.60 -6.72
N LEU A 198 -0.54 3.26 -7.60
CA LEU A 198 -1.58 2.62 -8.42
C LEU A 198 -0.99 1.56 -9.36
N TYR A 199 0.17 1.86 -9.94
CA TYR A 199 0.92 0.88 -10.72
C TYR A 199 1.29 -0.33 -9.86
N GLN A 200 1.76 -0.12 -8.63
CA GLN A 200 2.18 -1.20 -7.74
C GLN A 200 1.05 -2.07 -7.19
N VAL A 201 -0.16 -1.52 -7.05
CA VAL A 201 -1.33 -2.22 -6.46
C VAL A 201 -2.31 -2.77 -7.49
N THR A 202 -2.09 -2.50 -8.78
CA THR A 202 -2.95 -3.02 -9.86
C THR A 202 -2.17 -3.80 -10.90
N GLN A 203 -2.87 -4.69 -11.59
CA GLN A 203 -2.40 -5.34 -12.81
C GLN A 203 -3.35 -5.02 -13.96
N VAL A 204 -2.79 -4.95 -15.17
CA VAL A 204 -3.56 -4.64 -16.37
C VAL A 204 -4.03 -5.94 -17.01
N LYS A 205 -5.33 -6.03 -17.25
CA LYS A 205 -5.94 -7.10 -18.04
C LYS A 205 -6.61 -6.50 -19.26
N ASN A 206 -6.20 -6.99 -20.43
CA ASN A 206 -6.79 -6.59 -21.70
C ASN A 206 -7.83 -7.62 -22.11
N ILE A 207 -9.07 -7.16 -22.25
CA ILE A 207 -10.20 -7.99 -22.67
C ILE A 207 -10.56 -7.60 -24.10
N TRP A 208 -10.48 -8.57 -25.01
CA TRP A 208 -10.87 -8.38 -26.40
C TRP A 208 -12.36 -8.67 -26.54
N ILE A 209 -13.11 -7.70 -27.05
CA ILE A 209 -14.55 -7.82 -27.26
C ILE A 209 -14.88 -7.55 -28.72
N PRO A 210 -15.86 -8.27 -29.30
CA PRO A 210 -16.42 -7.89 -30.59
C PRO A 210 -17.09 -6.51 -30.45
N MET A 211 -16.88 -5.65 -31.44
CA MET A 211 -17.40 -4.29 -31.48
C MET A 211 -17.51 -3.83 -32.95
N GLY A 212 -18.65 -3.22 -33.29
CA GLY A 212 -19.03 -2.85 -34.65
C GLY A 212 -20.02 -3.82 -35.28
N ASP A 213 -20.93 -3.29 -36.10
CA ASP A 213 -21.90 -4.09 -36.86
C ASP A 213 -21.19 -4.87 -37.95
N ILE A 214 -21.52 -6.16 -38.09
CA ILE A 214 -21.25 -6.92 -39.30
C ILE A 214 -22.04 -6.19 -40.39
N PHE A 215 -21.37 -5.55 -41.35
CA PHE A 215 -22.08 -5.09 -42.55
C PHE A 215 -22.78 -6.31 -43.15
N ALA A 216 -24.11 -6.34 -43.01
CA ALA A 216 -24.97 -7.23 -43.75
C ALA A 216 -24.91 -6.77 -45.21
N ASN A 217 -23.94 -7.30 -45.94
CA ASN A 217 -23.95 -7.30 -47.40
C ASN A 217 -24.81 -8.46 -47.90
#